data_AF-A0A5J4QT02-F1
#
_entry.id   AF-A0A5J4QT02-F1
#
_cell.length_a   1.000
_cell.length_b   1.000
_cell.length_c   1.000
_cell.angle_alpha   90.00
_cell.angle_beta   90.00
_cell.angle_gamma   90.00
#
_symmetry.space_group_name_H-M   'P 1'
#
loop_
_entity.id
_entity.type
_entity.pdbx_description
1 polymer ?
#
loop_
_entity_poly.entity_id
_entity_poly.type
_entity_poly.pdbx_seq_one_letter_code
_entity_poly.pdbx_strand_id
1 'polypeptide(L)'
;MKPTICPSSLETAHSVISHIIKEMKSQPNKTVNIAFSGGETPGLMFDLWANEYAGITPWKQLNIWWAEERCVSPEHSDSNYRLVRTLLLDNVPIPRNQVFRIRGESDPQKEAARYSELAKKNLPMQDGYPTFD
;
A
#
# COMPACT_ATOMS: atom_id res chain seq x y z
N MET A 1 10.31 4.27 20.25
CA MET A 1 9.06 4.69 19.58
C MET A 1 8.01 4.91 20.67
N LYS A 2 7.23 6.01 20.65
CA LYS A 2 6.13 6.20 21.61
C LYS A 2 4.86 5.55 21.04
N PRO A 3 4.09 4.76 21.81
CA PRO A 3 2.85 4.20 21.32
C PRO A 3 1.81 5.31 21.12
N THR A 4 1.12 5.27 19.99
CA THR A 4 -0.11 6.04 19.76
C THR A 4 -1.29 5.13 20.05
N ILE A 5 -2.15 5.53 20.99
CA ILE A 5 -3.36 4.79 21.36
C ILE A 5 -4.55 5.62 20.90
N CYS A 6 -5.30 5.09 19.94
CA CYS A 6 -6.55 5.65 19.46
C CYS A 6 -7.73 4.94 20.13
N PRO A 7 -8.87 5.61 20.37
CA PRO A 7 -10.01 5.03 21.07
C PRO A 7 -10.81 4.02 20.23
N SER A 8 -10.58 3.97 18.91
CA SER A 8 -11.25 3.05 17.99
C SER A 8 -10.40 2.72 16.76
N SER A 9 -10.78 1.69 16.01
CA SER A 9 -10.18 1.37 14.70
C SER A 9 -10.38 2.49 13.67
N LEU A 10 -11.52 3.18 13.73
CA LEU A 10 -11.83 4.34 12.89
C LEU A 10 -10.83 5.48 13.13
N GLU A 11 -10.65 5.88 14.38
CA GLU A 11 -9.68 6.92 14.76
C GLU A 11 -8.24 6.49 14.44
N THR A 12 -7.93 5.20 14.57
CA THR A 12 -6.64 4.66 14.15
C THR A 12 -6.43 4.84 12.64
N ALA A 13 -7.43 4.51 11.83
CA ALA A 13 -7.36 4.65 10.38
C ALA A 13 -7.19 6.12 9.96
N HIS A 14 -7.98 7.05 10.52
CA HIS A 14 -7.81 8.49 10.26
C HIS A 14 -6.43 8.99 10.66
N SER A 15 -5.92 8.56 11.82
CA SER A 15 -4.58 8.94 12.31
C SER A 15 -3.49 8.47 11.36
N VAL A 16 -3.54 7.22 10.88
CA VAL A 16 -2.58 6.66 9.93
C VAL A 16 -2.64 7.39 8.57
N ILE A 17 -3.83 7.55 7.99
CA ILE A 17 -3.99 8.24 6.70
C ILE A 17 -3.47 9.69 6.79
N SER A 18 -3.85 10.40 7.86
CA SER A 18 -3.44 11.78 8.09
C SER A 18 -1.93 11.90 8.27
N HIS A 19 -1.31 10.94 8.96
CA HIS A 19 0.14 10.89 9.11
C HIS A 19 0.83 10.68 7.76
N ILE A 20 0.39 9.71 6.96
CA ILE A 20 0.96 9.44 5.64
C ILE A 20 0.84 10.66 4.73
N ILE A 21 -0.34 11.28 4.63
CA ILE A 21 -0.56 12.47 3.79
C ILE A 21 0.31 13.64 4.27
N LYS A 22 0.48 13.80 5.58
CA LYS A 22 1.35 14.84 6.15
C LYS A 22 2.81 14.61 5.73
N GLU A 23 3.31 13.38 5.82
CA GLU A 23 4.68 13.05 5.42
C GLU A 23 4.92 13.21 3.91
N MET A 24 3.94 12.84 3.09
CA MET A 24 3.98 13.10 1.64
C MET A 24 4.05 14.60 1.34
N LYS A 25 3.20 15.39 2.00
CA LYS A 25 3.16 16.86 1.81
C LYS A 25 4.40 17.57 2.32
N SER A 26 5.09 17.04 3.34
CA SER A 26 6.33 17.62 3.85
C SER A 26 7.51 17.44 2.89
N GLN A 27 7.42 16.48 1.95
CA GLN A 27 8.48 16.12 1.00
C GLN A 27 7.94 16.05 -0.44
N PRO A 28 7.54 17.19 -1.05
CA PRO A 28 6.72 17.20 -2.27
C PRO A 28 7.36 16.57 -3.52
N ASN A 29 8.68 16.41 -3.53
CA ASN A 29 9.45 15.81 -4.64
C ASN A 29 9.88 14.37 -4.36
N LYS A 30 9.54 13.82 -3.19
CA LYS A 30 9.89 12.46 -2.80
C LYS A 30 8.77 11.51 -3.21
N THR A 31 9.14 10.40 -3.83
CA THR A 31 8.25 9.25 -3.97
C THR A 31 8.26 8.46 -2.67
N VAL A 32 7.08 8.22 -2.11
CA VAL A 32 6.86 7.44 -0.89
C VAL A 32 6.43 6.03 -1.29
N ASN A 33 7.11 5.01 -0.77
CA ASN A 33 6.85 3.60 -1.06
C ASN A 33 6.27 2.92 0.17
N ILE A 34 5.00 2.51 0.10
CA ILE A 34 4.31 1.85 1.22
C ILE A 34 3.89 0.45 0.82
N ALA A 35 4.22 -0.53 1.67
CA ALA A 35 3.74 -1.91 1.54
C ALA A 35 2.46 -2.11 2.37
N PHE A 36 1.37 -2.43 1.69
CA PHE A 36 0.08 -2.71 2.31
C PHE A 36 -0.06 -4.18 2.69
N SER A 37 -0.73 -4.41 3.82
CA SER A 37 -1.16 -5.71 4.28
C SER A 37 -2.66 -5.91 4.04
N GLY A 38 -3.09 -7.17 4.17
CA GLY A 38 -4.50 -7.53 4.19
C GLY A 38 -5.20 -7.31 5.54
N GLY A 39 -6.49 -7.66 5.57
CA GLY A 39 -7.30 -7.72 6.79
C GLY A 39 -8.28 -6.56 6.94
N GLU A 40 -9.07 -6.63 7.99
CA GLU A 40 -10.19 -5.70 8.22
C GLU A 40 -9.72 -4.28 8.56
N THR A 41 -8.67 -4.13 9.39
CA THR A 41 -8.16 -2.81 9.76
C THR A 41 -7.59 -2.04 8.55
N PRO A 42 -6.73 -2.63 7.69
CA PRO A 42 -6.36 -1.98 6.43
C PRO A 42 -7.55 -1.77 5.50
N GLY A 43 -8.51 -2.71 5.44
CA GLY A 43 -9.74 -2.56 4.66
C GLY A 43 -10.51 -1.28 5.00
N LEU A 44 -10.80 -1.05 6.29
CA LEU A 44 -11.44 0.17 6.76
C LEU A 44 -10.63 1.42 6.37
N MET A 45 -9.30 1.37 6.52
CA MET A 45 -8.43 2.48 6.13
C MET A 45 -8.52 2.78 4.63
N PHE A 46 -8.53 1.78 3.76
CA PHE A 46 -8.63 1.97 2.31
C PHE A 46 -9.96 2.61 1.90
N ASP A 47 -11.06 2.16 2.48
CA ASP A 47 -12.39 2.72 2.23
C ASP A 47 -12.46 4.20 2.64
N LEU A 48 -12.01 4.53 3.87
CA LEU A 48 -11.96 5.92 4.34
C LEU A 48 -11.02 6.78 3.48
N TRP A 49 -9.87 6.25 3.08
CA TRP A 49 -8.90 6.98 2.28
C TRP A 49 -9.49 7.35 0.91
N ALA A 50 -10.18 6.41 0.26
CA ALA A 50 -10.84 6.65 -1.01
C ALA A 50 -11.97 7.68 -0.91
N ASN A 51 -12.82 7.57 0.12
CA ASN A 51 -14.03 8.37 0.22
C ASN A 51 -13.80 9.76 0.82
N GLU A 52 -12.87 9.91 1.76
CA GLU A 52 -12.70 11.15 2.53
C GLU A 52 -11.41 11.90 2.20
N TYR A 53 -10.35 11.19 1.81
CA TYR A 53 -9.01 11.76 1.64
C TYR A 53 -8.55 11.84 0.18
N ALA A 54 -9.35 11.37 -0.78
CA ALA A 54 -8.96 11.34 -2.19
C ALA A 54 -8.58 12.71 -2.77
N GLY A 55 -9.33 13.76 -2.43
CA GLY A 55 -9.09 15.11 -2.93
C GLY A 55 -7.83 15.78 -2.39
N ILE A 56 -7.28 15.30 -1.28
CA ILE A 56 -6.13 15.92 -0.60
C ILE A 56 -4.87 15.06 -0.63
N THR A 57 -4.96 13.83 -1.14
CA THR A 57 -3.84 12.88 -1.21
C THR A 57 -2.97 13.17 -2.44
N PRO A 58 -1.64 13.36 -2.29
CA PRO A 58 -0.71 13.55 -3.41
C PRO A 58 -0.45 12.23 -4.18
N TRP A 59 -1.45 11.67 -4.87
CA TRP A 59 -1.37 10.33 -5.49
C TRP A 59 -0.14 10.07 -6.36
N LYS A 60 0.39 11.08 -7.05
CA LYS A 60 1.59 10.98 -7.88
C LYS A 60 2.90 10.72 -7.10
N GLN A 61 2.89 10.92 -5.78
CA GLN A 61 4.02 10.62 -4.91
C GLN A 61 3.97 9.21 -4.33
N LEU A 62 2.84 8.50 -4.41
CA LEU A 62 2.64 7.23 -3.68
C LEU A 62 2.86 6.01 -4.57
N ASN A 63 3.89 5.23 -4.29
CA ASN A 63 4.02 3.86 -4.79
C ASN A 63 3.41 2.88 -3.79
N ILE A 64 2.53 2.00 -4.28
CA ILE A 64 1.85 0.99 -3.47
C ILE A 64 2.43 -0.39 -3.77
N TRP A 65 2.80 -1.07 -2.69
CA TRP A 65 3.35 -2.41 -2.65
C TRP A 65 2.50 -3.30 -1.74
N TRP A 66 2.79 -4.60 -1.72
CA TRP A 66 2.14 -5.57 -0.83
C TRP A 66 3.19 -6.23 0.03
N ALA A 67 2.95 -6.28 1.35
CA ALA A 67 3.80 -7.03 2.28
C ALA A 67 3.61 -8.54 2.09
N GLU A 68 2.37 -8.95 1.81
CA GLU A 68 2.00 -10.34 1.56
C GLU A 68 0.80 -10.47 0.61
N GLU A 69 0.68 -11.62 -0.04
CA GLU A 69 -0.48 -11.97 -0.85
C GLU A 69 -0.74 -13.48 -0.81
N ARG A 70 -2.00 -13.87 -0.98
CA ARG A 70 -2.45 -15.25 -1.05
C ARG A 70 -2.19 -15.78 -2.46
N CYS A 71 -1.80 -17.04 -2.59
CA CYS A 71 -1.54 -17.68 -3.88
C CYS A 71 -2.86 -18.06 -4.59
N VAL A 72 -3.67 -17.05 -4.91
CA VAL A 72 -4.99 -17.16 -5.55
C VAL A 72 -5.13 -16.13 -6.67
N SER A 73 -6.14 -16.29 -7.52
CA SER A 73 -6.51 -15.30 -8.54
C SER A 73 -6.70 -13.90 -7.94
N PRO A 74 -6.33 -12.81 -8.64
CA PRO A 74 -6.59 -11.44 -8.19
C PRO A 74 -8.08 -11.08 -8.10
N GLU A 75 -8.97 -11.93 -8.61
CA GLU A 75 -10.43 -11.77 -8.46
C GLU A 75 -11.00 -12.58 -7.28
N HIS A 76 -10.18 -13.42 -6.63
CA HIS A 76 -10.61 -14.24 -5.51
C HIS A 76 -10.88 -13.39 -4.26
N SER A 77 -11.87 -13.77 -3.45
CA SER A 77 -12.25 -13.05 -2.22
C SER A 77 -11.09 -12.83 -1.26
N ASP A 78 -10.17 -13.79 -1.23
CA ASP A 78 -9.04 -13.82 -0.30
C ASP A 78 -7.81 -13.04 -0.80
N SER A 79 -7.86 -12.46 -2.01
CA SER A 79 -6.75 -11.65 -2.51
C SER A 79 -6.68 -10.30 -1.79
N ASN A 80 -5.51 -10.01 -1.22
CA ASN A 80 -5.21 -8.70 -0.66
C ASN A 80 -5.20 -7.62 -1.75
N TYR A 81 -4.73 -7.95 -2.95
CA TYR A 81 -4.81 -7.06 -4.10
C TYR A 81 -6.26 -6.73 -4.42
N ARG A 82 -7.18 -7.72 -4.45
CA ARG A 82 -8.60 -7.46 -4.67
C ARG A 82 -9.16 -6.49 -3.65
N LEU A 83 -8.90 -6.72 -2.35
CA LEU A 83 -9.37 -5.87 -1.25
C LEU A 83 -8.96 -4.41 -1.47
N VAL A 84 -7.66 -4.17 -1.68
CA VAL A 84 -7.12 -2.81 -1.90
C VAL A 84 -7.65 -2.22 -3.20
N ARG A 85 -7.77 -3.03 -4.27
CA ARG A 85 -8.28 -2.55 -5.57
C ARG A 85 -9.72 -2.04 -5.43
N THR A 86 -10.59 -2.86 -4.83
CA THR A 86 -12.02 -2.54 -4.72
C THR A 86 -12.30 -1.38 -3.77
N LEU A 87 -11.53 -1.26 -2.69
CA LEU A 87 -11.74 -0.22 -1.69
C LEU A 87 -11.00 1.08 -2.03
N LEU A 88 -9.85 1.01 -2.71
CA LEU A 88 -9.00 2.17 -2.97
C LEU A 88 -8.71 2.40 -4.45
N LEU A 89 -8.02 1.47 -5.12
CA LEU A 89 -7.37 1.77 -6.40
C LEU A 89 -8.36 2.11 -7.51
N ASP A 90 -9.53 1.50 -7.52
CA ASP A 90 -10.57 1.77 -8.52
C ASP A 90 -11.29 3.12 -8.27
N ASN A 91 -11.11 3.72 -7.09
CA ASN A 91 -11.83 4.90 -6.62
C ASN A 91 -10.98 6.17 -6.60
N VAL A 92 -9.66 6.08 -6.86
CA VAL A 92 -8.72 7.20 -6.73
C VAL A 92 -7.80 7.35 -7.95
N PRO A 93 -7.29 8.55 -8.25
CA PRO A 93 -6.50 8.79 -9.46
C PRO A 93 -5.02 8.37 -9.31
N ILE A 94 -4.76 7.18 -8.77
CA ILE A 94 -3.40 6.63 -8.68
C ILE A 94 -2.96 6.06 -10.03
N PRO A 95 -1.79 6.46 -10.57
CA PRO A 95 -1.28 5.88 -11.81
C PRO A 95 -0.98 4.38 -11.70
N ARG A 96 -1.38 3.59 -12.71
CA ARG A 96 -1.18 2.12 -12.71
C ARG A 96 0.28 1.69 -12.60
N ASN A 97 1.22 2.51 -13.09
CA ASN A 97 2.65 2.25 -12.98
C ASN A 97 3.23 2.48 -11.58
N GLN A 98 2.42 2.99 -10.64
CA GLN A 98 2.77 3.13 -9.22
C GLN A 98 2.21 1.98 -8.35
N VAL A 99 1.61 0.96 -8.97
CA VAL A 99 1.02 -0.19 -8.27
C VAL A 99 1.84 -1.44 -8.54
N PHE A 100 2.55 -1.92 -7.52
CA PHE A 100 3.45 -3.06 -7.58
C PHE A 100 2.85 -4.26 -6.83
N ARG A 101 1.87 -4.93 -7.45
CA ARG A 101 1.23 -6.11 -6.84
C ARG A 101 2.08 -7.37 -6.89
N ILE A 102 1.90 -8.23 -5.89
CA ILE A 102 2.27 -9.64 -5.96
C ILE A 102 1.26 -10.38 -6.85
N ARG A 103 1.73 -11.32 -7.67
CA ARG A 103 0.91 -12.14 -8.57
C ARG A 103 0.56 -13.47 -7.91
N GLY A 104 -0.46 -13.46 -7.05
CA GLY A 104 -0.95 -14.66 -6.36
C GLY A 104 -1.35 -15.79 -7.31
N GLU A 105 -1.71 -15.47 -8.55
CA GLU A 105 -2.07 -16.45 -9.59
C GLU A 105 -0.87 -17.18 -10.22
N SER A 106 0.35 -16.73 -9.94
CA SER A 106 1.58 -17.31 -10.51
C SER A 106 2.15 -18.42 -9.62
N ASP A 107 3.11 -19.19 -10.17
CA ASP A 107 3.91 -20.11 -9.36
C ASP A 107 4.57 -19.36 -8.18
N PRO A 108 4.35 -19.78 -6.93
CA PRO A 108 4.76 -18.99 -5.77
C PRO A 108 6.27 -18.74 -5.68
N GLN A 109 7.10 -19.73 -6.06
CA GLN A 109 8.56 -19.60 -5.98
C GLN A 109 9.07 -18.61 -7.03
N LYS A 110 8.58 -18.72 -8.27
CA LYS A 110 8.91 -17.78 -9.33
C LYS A 110 8.41 -16.37 -9.02
N GLU A 111 7.22 -16.25 -8.43
CA GLU A 111 6.66 -14.95 -8.06
C GLU A 111 7.45 -14.29 -6.93
N ALA A 112 7.84 -15.04 -5.90
CA ALA A 112 8.67 -14.52 -4.82
C ALA A 112 10.01 -13.97 -5.35
N ALA A 113 10.65 -14.68 -6.28
CA ALA A 113 11.86 -14.20 -6.93
C ALA A 113 11.60 -12.94 -7.79
N ARG A 114 10.54 -12.95 -8.61
CA ARG A 114 10.17 -11.80 -9.45
C ARG A 114 9.87 -10.56 -8.61
N TYR A 115 9.11 -10.70 -7.53
CA TYR A 115 8.71 -9.59 -6.66
C TYR A 115 9.91 -9.03 -5.88
N SER A 116 10.81 -9.91 -5.44
CA SER A 116 12.07 -9.52 -4.80
C SER A 116 12.96 -8.69 -5.75
N GLU A 117 13.11 -9.11 -7.00
CA GLU A 117 13.86 -8.35 -8.01
C GLU A 117 13.15 -7.03 -8.39
N LEU A 118 11.82 -7.03 -8.40
CA LEU A 118 11.03 -5.81 -8.60
C LEU A 118 11.29 -4.79 -7.48
N ALA A 119 11.30 -5.23 -6.22
CA ALA A 119 11.61 -4.40 -5.07
C ALA A 119 13.03 -3.83 -5.15
N LYS A 120 14.05 -4.69 -5.36
CA LYS A 120 15.46 -4.27 -5.52
C LYS A 120 15.66 -3.24 -6.64
N LYS A 121 14.91 -3.37 -7.74
CA LYS A 121 15.03 -2.47 -8.89
C LYS A 121 14.44 -1.08 -8.65
N ASN A 122 13.38 -0.97 -7.85
CA ASN A 122 12.58 0.26 -7.75
C ASN A 122 12.64 0.94 -6.38
N LEU A 123 13.17 0.28 -5.35
CA LEU A 123 13.30 0.84 -4.00
C LEU A 123 14.76 1.26 -3.71
N PRO A 124 14.96 2.26 -2.84
CA PRO A 124 16.27 2.53 -2.25
C PRO A 124 16.83 1.28 -1.55
N MET A 125 18.16 1.16 -1.55
CA MET A 125 18.86 0.07 -0.85
C MET A 125 19.51 0.61 0.41
N GLN A 126 19.25 -0.03 1.56
CA GLN A 126 19.91 0.23 2.83
C GLN A 126 20.40 -1.10 3.43
N ASP A 127 21.66 -1.15 3.84
CA ASP A 127 22.30 -2.34 4.44
C ASP A 127 22.11 -3.64 3.61
N GLY A 128 22.04 -3.50 2.28
CA GLY A 128 21.87 -4.61 1.34
C GLY A 128 20.41 -5.04 1.11
N TYR A 129 19.43 -4.33 1.67
CA TYR A 129 18.01 -4.65 1.51
C TYR A 129 17.24 -3.49 0.85
N PRO A 130 16.19 -3.79 0.06
CA PRO A 130 15.23 -2.79 -0.38
C PRO A 130 14.51 -2.16 0.83
N THR A 131 14.35 -0.84 0.83
CA THR A 131 13.82 -0.10 1.97
C THR A 131 12.56 0.66 1.58
N PHE A 132 11.50 0.41 2.34
CA PHE A 132 10.24 1.17 2.28
C PHE A 132 10.31 2.38 3.19
N ASP A 133 9.39 3.33 2.96
CA ASP A 133 9.21 4.50 3.82
C ASP A 133 8.38 4.20 5.07
#